data_AF-A0A6P5TC91-F1
#
_entry.id   AF-A0A6P5TC91-F1
#
_cell.length_a   1.000
_cell.length_b   1.000
_cell.length_c   1.000
_cell.angle_alpha   90.00
_cell.angle_beta   90.00
_cell.angle_gamma   90.00
#
_symmetry.space_group_name_H-M   'P 1'
#
loop_
_entity.id
_entity.type
_entity.pdbx_description
1 polymer ?
#
loop_
_entity_poly.entity_id
_entity_poly.type
_entity_poly.pdbx_seq_one_letter_code
_entity_poly.pdbx_strand_id
1 'polypeptide(L)'
;MYQIIIGDVLSGNGSSGTGHSGVLQEWFGIQWWNSRDIAILFTLVFIFLPLVLLRRVESLKYSSAIAVLLAVVFVGISSAMAIYAIFEGKTSNPKLIPSLDKQTSFFDLFTAVPVIVTAFTFHFNVHPIGFELGKPSDMISAVRISLVLCAAIYFSIGLFGYLLFGDAIMSDILVNFDKSSDSAMGALLNDVVRLSYALHLMLVFPLLNFSLRVNLDELLFPKKPLLATDTRRFVILTLGLLVFSYLAAIAFPNIWYIFQFLGSTSAVCLAFIFPGAIVLRDVHGISTRRDRIMATIMVFLAVVTSAIAISTNIYNFFGTKS
;
A
#
# COMPACT_ATOMS: atom_id res chain seq x y z
N MET A 1 4.39 -6.07 -0.92
CA MET A 1 3.44 -5.19 -1.63
C MET A 1 4.16 -4.29 -2.63
N TYR A 2 5.00 -3.32 -2.21
CA TYR A 2 5.57 -2.35 -3.15
C TYR A 2 6.45 -2.97 -4.25
N GLN A 3 7.27 -3.96 -3.91
CA GLN A 3 8.08 -4.70 -4.88
C GLN A 3 7.24 -5.44 -5.94
N ILE A 4 6.04 -5.91 -5.56
CA ILE A 4 5.14 -6.58 -6.50
C ILE A 4 4.60 -5.57 -7.50
N ILE A 5 4.05 -4.44 -7.03
CA ILE A 5 3.52 -3.36 -7.89
C ILE A 5 4.61 -2.84 -8.83
N ILE A 6 5.81 -2.58 -8.30
CA ILE A 6 6.93 -2.11 -9.12
C ILE A 6 7.32 -3.16 -10.17
N GLY A 7 7.35 -4.44 -9.81
CA GLY A 7 7.61 -5.54 -10.75
C GLY A 7 6.55 -5.62 -11.84
N ASP A 8 5.28 -5.51 -11.47
CA ASP A 8 4.15 -5.58 -12.40
C ASP A 8 4.13 -4.35 -13.34
N VAL A 9 4.48 -3.16 -12.84
CA VAL A 9 4.61 -1.94 -13.66
C VAL A 9 5.78 -2.03 -14.64
N LEU A 10 6.96 -2.45 -14.17
CA LEU A 10 8.17 -2.46 -15.00
C LEU A 10 8.18 -3.62 -16.00
N SER A 11 7.72 -4.78 -15.58
CA SER A 11 7.94 -6.06 -16.27
C SER A 11 6.68 -6.89 -16.48
N GLY A 12 5.50 -6.40 -16.08
CA GLY A 12 4.26 -7.14 -16.25
C GLY A 12 4.19 -8.41 -15.41
N ASN A 13 3.08 -9.14 -15.53
CA ASN A 13 2.83 -10.38 -14.79
C ASN A 13 2.72 -11.61 -15.73
N GLY A 14 3.06 -11.46 -17.01
CA GLY A 14 2.87 -12.49 -18.03
C GLY A 14 4.16 -13.13 -18.51
N SER A 15 4.52 -14.31 -17.97
CA SER A 15 5.47 -15.21 -18.65
C SER A 15 4.85 -15.96 -19.84
N SER A 16 3.52 -15.86 -20.02
CA SER A 16 2.75 -16.81 -20.84
C SER A 16 1.58 -16.15 -21.60
N GLY A 17 1.83 -15.09 -22.37
CA GLY A 17 0.95 -14.62 -23.47
C GLY A 17 -0.45 -14.05 -23.15
N THR A 18 -0.96 -14.21 -21.93
CA THR A 18 -2.25 -13.66 -21.47
C THR A 18 -2.11 -12.59 -20.39
N GLY A 19 -0.87 -12.26 -20.02
CA GLY A 19 -0.55 -11.27 -19.00
C GLY A 19 -0.30 -9.88 -19.59
N HIS A 20 -0.44 -8.88 -18.73
CA HIS A 20 -0.18 -7.48 -19.02
C HIS A 20 1.31 -7.22 -19.27
N SER A 21 1.62 -6.34 -20.22
CA SER A 21 3.00 -5.95 -20.54
C SER A 21 3.47 -4.88 -19.57
N GLY A 22 4.72 -4.99 -19.09
CA GLY A 22 5.36 -3.92 -18.32
C GLY A 22 5.89 -2.81 -19.22
N VAL A 23 6.13 -1.62 -18.66
CA VAL A 23 6.70 -0.47 -19.40
C VAL A 23 8.02 -0.83 -20.08
N LEU A 24 8.90 -1.60 -19.41
CA LEU A 24 10.17 -2.03 -20.01
C LEU A 24 9.98 -3.04 -21.15
N GLN A 25 8.91 -3.83 -21.10
CA GLN A 25 8.59 -4.79 -22.16
C GLN A 25 7.94 -4.10 -23.35
N GLU A 26 7.13 -3.07 -23.12
CA GLU A 26 6.54 -2.24 -24.17
C GLU A 26 7.63 -1.46 -24.94
N TRP A 27 8.61 -0.90 -24.22
CA TRP A 27 9.65 -0.09 -24.85
C TRP A 27 10.76 -0.90 -25.53
N PHE A 28 11.13 -2.06 -24.97
CA PHE A 28 12.31 -2.82 -25.40
C PHE A 28 12.00 -4.25 -25.89
N GLY A 29 10.72 -4.63 -25.92
CA GLY A 29 10.28 -6.00 -26.18
C GLY A 29 10.56 -6.94 -25.01
N ILE A 30 10.14 -8.20 -25.12
CA ILE A 30 10.39 -9.21 -24.08
C ILE A 30 11.86 -9.63 -24.14
N GLN A 31 12.59 -9.37 -23.05
CA GLN A 31 14.01 -9.68 -22.91
C GLN A 31 14.25 -10.44 -21.60
N TRP A 32 15.39 -11.11 -21.46
CA TRP A 32 15.69 -11.81 -20.21
C TRP A 32 15.86 -10.83 -19.03
N TRP A 33 16.47 -9.67 -19.27
CA TRP A 33 16.82 -8.68 -18.24
C TRP A 33 15.62 -7.85 -17.75
N ASN A 34 14.54 -7.77 -18.53
CA ASN A 34 13.29 -7.14 -18.11
C ASN A 34 12.25 -8.15 -17.62
N SER A 35 12.69 -9.35 -17.25
CA SER A 35 11.87 -10.28 -16.46
C SER A 35 11.59 -9.69 -15.07
N ARG A 36 10.41 -10.01 -14.53
CA ARG A 36 9.91 -9.49 -13.25
C ARG A 36 10.90 -9.71 -12.11
N ASP A 37 11.47 -10.90 -12.00
CA ASP A 37 12.40 -11.27 -10.93
C ASP A 37 13.70 -10.45 -10.97
N ILE A 38 14.20 -10.19 -12.18
CA ILE A 38 15.41 -9.40 -12.41
C ILE A 38 15.13 -7.91 -12.22
N ALA A 39 13.98 -7.40 -12.67
CA ALA A 39 13.60 -6.00 -12.48
C ALA A 39 13.41 -5.64 -11.00
N ILE A 40 12.80 -6.53 -10.22
CA ILE A 40 12.67 -6.35 -8.77
C ILE A 40 14.06 -6.41 -8.11
N LEU A 41 14.93 -7.34 -8.51
CA LEU A 41 16.30 -7.44 -7.97
C LEU A 41 17.12 -6.19 -8.30
N PHE A 42 17.02 -5.71 -9.53
CA PHE A 42 17.67 -4.48 -9.97
C PHE A 42 17.21 -3.28 -9.14
N THR A 43 15.90 -3.11 -8.97
CA THR A 43 15.33 -2.06 -8.11
C THR A 43 15.83 -2.19 -6.67
N LEU A 44 15.90 -3.42 -6.14
CA LEU A 44 16.38 -3.67 -4.78
C LEU A 44 17.84 -3.23 -4.61
N VAL A 45 18.72 -3.62 -5.53
CA VAL A 45 20.17 -3.37 -5.42
C VAL A 45 20.51 -1.91 -5.69
N PHE A 46 19.93 -1.31 -6.73
CA PHE A 46 20.34 0.02 -7.20
C PHE A 46 19.52 1.16 -6.60
N ILE A 47 18.30 0.89 -6.12
CA ILE A 47 17.40 1.93 -5.59
C ILE A 47 17.18 1.72 -4.09
N PHE A 48 16.75 0.53 -3.67
CA PHE A 48 16.38 0.33 -2.25
C PHE A 48 17.58 0.25 -1.33
N LEU A 49 18.59 -0.54 -1.68
CA LEU A 49 19.77 -0.71 -0.85
C LEU A 49 20.44 0.63 -0.49
N PRO A 50 20.76 1.54 -1.43
CA PRO A 50 21.37 2.82 -1.06
C PRO A 50 20.45 3.69 -0.19
N LEU A 51 19.15 3.71 -0.45
CA LEU A 51 18.19 4.50 0.32
C LEU A 51 17.95 3.96 1.73
N VAL A 52 17.89 2.64 1.90
CA VAL A 52 17.62 1.98 3.20
C VAL A 52 18.85 1.98 4.11
N LEU A 53 20.06 2.09 3.54
CA LEU A 53 21.30 2.23 4.30
C LEU A 53 21.40 3.59 5.03
N LEU A 54 20.53 4.56 4.71
CA LEU A 54 20.40 5.80 5.47
C LEU A 54 19.95 5.51 6.90
N ARG A 55 20.67 6.07 7.87
CA ARG A 55 20.49 5.80 9.31
C ARG A 55 19.45 6.71 9.99
N ARG A 56 19.05 7.79 9.35
CA ARG A 56 18.11 8.80 9.90
C ARG A 56 16.93 8.99 8.95
N VAL A 57 15.72 9.14 9.50
CA VAL A 57 14.52 9.41 8.70
C VAL A 57 14.59 10.81 8.09
N GLU A 58 15.25 11.75 8.76
CA GLU A 58 15.43 13.12 8.27
C GLU A 58 16.15 13.15 6.92
N SER A 59 17.10 12.24 6.68
CA SER A 59 17.79 12.12 5.39
C SER A 59 16.84 11.75 4.24
N LEU A 60 15.70 11.13 4.55
CA LEU A 60 14.65 10.77 3.60
C LEU A 60 13.61 11.88 3.40
N LYS A 61 13.73 13.04 4.04
CA LYS A 61 12.71 14.12 3.95
C LYS A 61 12.45 14.58 2.52
N TYR A 62 13.52 14.71 1.71
CA TYR A 62 13.39 15.11 0.30
C TYR A 62 12.77 14.00 -0.55
N SER A 63 13.19 12.75 -0.33
CA SER A 63 12.59 11.56 -0.96
C SER A 63 11.09 11.48 -0.68
N SER A 64 10.70 11.70 0.58
CA SER A 64 9.30 11.70 1.02
C SER A 64 8.49 12.83 0.37
N ALA A 65 9.05 14.06 0.32
CA ALA A 65 8.39 15.19 -0.32
C ALA A 65 8.17 14.96 -1.82
N ILE A 66 9.19 14.42 -2.52
CA ILE A 66 9.08 14.05 -3.93
C ILE A 66 8.05 12.93 -4.11
N ALA A 67 8.02 11.93 -3.21
CA ALA A 67 7.02 10.87 -3.26
C ALA A 67 5.59 11.42 -3.16
N VAL A 68 5.31 12.34 -2.23
CA VAL A 68 3.99 12.97 -2.12
C VAL A 68 3.64 13.76 -3.38
N LEU A 69 4.60 14.51 -3.95
CA LEU A 69 4.40 15.23 -5.21
C LEU A 69 4.04 14.27 -6.35
N LEU A 70 4.75 13.15 -6.49
CA LEU A 70 4.46 12.14 -7.51
C LEU A 70 3.07 11.52 -7.34
N ALA A 71 2.62 11.30 -6.10
CA ALA A 71 1.26 10.83 -5.84
C ALA A 71 0.20 11.86 -6.28
N VAL A 72 0.44 13.16 -6.04
CA VAL A 72 -0.44 14.24 -6.51
C VAL A 72 -0.45 14.33 -8.04
N VAL A 73 0.70 14.17 -8.69
CA VAL A 73 0.80 14.11 -10.16
C VAL A 73 0.03 12.92 -10.71
N PHE A 74 0.20 11.73 -10.13
CA PHE A 74 -0.55 10.53 -10.49
C PHE A 74 -2.07 10.76 -10.41
N VAL A 75 -2.56 11.34 -9.31
CA VAL A 75 -3.98 11.69 -9.14
C VAL A 75 -4.41 12.69 -10.19
N GLY A 76 -3.66 13.78 -10.38
CA GLY A 76 -4.01 14.86 -11.30
C GLY A 76 -4.12 14.39 -12.75
N ILE A 77 -3.18 13.58 -13.23
CA ILE A 77 -3.23 13.02 -14.59
C ILE A 77 -4.39 12.03 -14.72
N SER A 78 -4.58 11.14 -13.72
CA SER A 78 -5.71 10.19 -13.72
C SER A 78 -7.06 10.89 -13.74
N SER A 79 -7.22 11.95 -12.94
CA SER A 79 -8.43 12.79 -12.93
C SER A 79 -8.64 13.48 -14.28
N ALA A 80 -7.58 14.05 -14.88
CA ALA A 80 -7.67 14.70 -16.18
C ALA A 80 -8.08 13.72 -17.29
N MET A 81 -7.52 12.51 -17.30
CA MET A 81 -7.91 11.46 -18.24
C MET A 81 -9.36 11.01 -18.04
N ALA A 82 -9.80 10.85 -16.80
CA ALA A 82 -11.19 10.52 -16.51
C ALA A 82 -12.15 11.63 -16.98
N ILE A 83 -11.81 12.91 -16.73
CA ILE A 83 -12.61 14.06 -17.20
C ILE A 83 -12.66 14.08 -18.74
N TYR A 84 -11.53 13.85 -19.42
CA TYR A 84 -11.50 13.76 -20.87
C TYR A 84 -12.39 12.62 -21.39
N ALA A 85 -12.32 11.44 -20.76
CA ALA A 85 -13.17 10.30 -21.09
C ALA A 85 -14.67 10.61 -20.91
N ILE A 86 -15.04 11.44 -19.91
CA ILE A 86 -16.42 11.89 -19.72
C ILE A 86 -16.87 12.71 -20.92
N PHE A 87 -16.04 13.65 -21.39
CA PHE A 87 -16.36 14.48 -22.55
C PHE A 87 -16.47 13.69 -23.85
N GLU A 88 -15.67 12.63 -24.01
CA GLU A 88 -15.79 11.71 -25.16
C GLU A 88 -16.96 10.71 -25.04
N GLY A 89 -17.66 10.67 -23.89
CA GLY A 89 -18.73 9.71 -23.65
C GLY A 89 -18.25 8.26 -23.52
N LYS A 90 -16.97 8.05 -23.20
CA LYS A 90 -16.34 6.72 -23.04
C LYS A 90 -16.35 6.22 -21.59
N THR A 91 -16.93 6.98 -20.65
CA THR A 91 -16.94 6.58 -19.24
C THR A 91 -17.95 5.50 -18.93
N SER A 92 -17.60 4.67 -17.94
CA SER A 92 -18.56 3.78 -17.31
C SER A 92 -19.50 4.58 -16.42
N ASN A 93 -20.81 4.34 -16.53
CA ASN A 93 -21.79 4.97 -15.66
C ASN A 93 -21.59 4.45 -14.22
N PRO A 94 -21.38 5.35 -13.24
CA PRO A 94 -21.13 4.90 -11.88
C PRO A 94 -22.39 4.24 -11.30
N LYS A 95 -22.31 2.94 -11.00
CA LYS A 95 -23.39 2.22 -10.33
C LYS A 95 -23.44 2.62 -8.85
N LEU A 96 -24.47 3.37 -8.43
CA LEU A 96 -24.67 3.71 -7.02
C LEU A 96 -25.07 2.50 -6.15
N ILE A 97 -25.62 1.45 -6.79
CA ILE A 97 -26.11 0.24 -6.12
C ILE A 97 -25.36 -0.96 -6.73
N PRO A 98 -24.79 -1.86 -5.91
CA PRO A 98 -24.11 -3.05 -6.42
C PRO A 98 -25.11 -3.97 -7.14
N SER A 99 -24.76 -4.39 -8.36
CA SER A 99 -25.47 -5.48 -9.03
C SER A 99 -25.05 -6.81 -8.39
N LEU A 100 -26.00 -7.43 -7.69
CA LEU A 100 -25.83 -8.76 -7.12
C LEU A 100 -26.06 -9.79 -8.23
N ASP A 101 -24.95 -10.28 -8.81
CA ASP A 101 -24.97 -11.30 -9.85
C ASP A 101 -24.65 -12.68 -9.21
N LYS A 102 -24.71 -13.77 -9.99
CA LYS A 102 -24.43 -15.14 -9.48
C LYS A 102 -23.03 -15.31 -8.86
N GLN A 103 -22.09 -14.39 -9.12
CA GLN A 103 -20.71 -14.45 -8.63
C GLN A 103 -20.39 -13.40 -7.55
N THR A 104 -21.29 -12.46 -7.24
CA THR A 104 -21.03 -11.37 -6.29
C THR A 104 -22.04 -11.37 -5.15
N SER A 105 -21.54 -11.51 -3.93
CA SER A 105 -22.34 -11.51 -2.71
C SER A 105 -22.23 -10.17 -1.99
N PHE A 106 -23.27 -9.80 -1.22
CA PHE A 106 -23.19 -8.63 -0.33
C PHE A 106 -22.00 -8.70 0.64
N PHE A 107 -21.59 -9.93 1.02
CA PHE A 107 -20.44 -10.14 1.90
C PHE A 107 -19.09 -9.82 1.25
N ASP A 108 -19.01 -9.73 -0.09
CA ASP A 108 -17.77 -9.34 -0.76
C ASP A 108 -17.41 -7.87 -0.49
N LEU A 109 -18.39 -7.03 -0.13
CA LEU A 109 -18.13 -5.66 0.34
C LEU A 109 -17.23 -5.64 1.58
N PHE A 110 -17.33 -6.64 2.45
CA PHE A 110 -16.47 -6.75 3.63
C PHE A 110 -15.02 -7.07 3.28
N THR A 111 -14.73 -7.55 2.06
CA THR A 111 -13.35 -7.76 1.62
C THR A 111 -12.62 -6.45 1.30
N ALA A 112 -13.35 -5.35 1.08
CA ALA A 112 -12.78 -4.01 0.92
C ALA A 112 -12.38 -3.37 2.27
N VAL A 113 -13.01 -3.77 3.38
CA VAL A 113 -12.72 -3.22 4.72
C VAL A 113 -11.25 -3.41 5.11
N PRO A 114 -10.64 -4.61 4.99
CA PRO A 114 -9.20 -4.82 5.19
C PRO A 114 -8.31 -3.87 4.39
N VAL A 115 -8.67 -3.59 3.13
CA VAL A 115 -7.90 -2.72 2.24
C VAL A 115 -7.94 -1.28 2.76
N ILE A 116 -9.13 -0.77 3.10
CA ILE A 116 -9.32 0.58 3.65
C ILE A 116 -8.58 0.72 4.99
N VAL A 117 -8.71 -0.25 5.90
CA VAL A 117 -8.03 -0.23 7.19
C VAL A 117 -6.51 -0.21 7.01
N THR A 118 -5.99 -1.04 6.09
CA THR A 118 -4.56 -1.04 5.76
C THR A 118 -4.11 0.31 5.19
N ALA A 119 -4.89 0.92 4.30
CA ALA A 119 -4.58 2.20 3.66
C ALA A 119 -4.45 3.36 4.66
N PHE A 120 -5.18 3.30 5.79
CA PHE A 120 -5.10 4.28 6.87
C PHE A 120 -4.21 3.84 8.05
N THR A 121 -3.50 2.71 7.93
CA THR A 121 -2.60 2.23 8.99
C THR A 121 -1.21 2.85 8.85
N PHE A 122 -0.95 3.91 9.62
CA PHE A 122 0.38 4.53 9.73
C PHE A 122 0.90 4.60 11.19
N HIS A 123 0.18 4.00 12.14
CA HIS A 123 0.43 4.10 13.58
C HIS A 123 1.87 3.75 13.99
N PHE A 124 2.47 2.75 13.34
CA PHE A 124 3.85 2.31 13.60
C PHE A 124 4.92 3.35 13.22
N ASN A 125 4.58 4.35 12.41
CA ASN A 125 5.48 5.45 12.03
C ASN A 125 5.41 6.63 13.02
N VAL A 126 4.39 6.69 13.90
CA VAL A 126 4.18 7.84 14.79
C VAL A 126 5.35 8.00 15.76
N HIS A 127 5.85 6.91 16.35
CA HIS A 127 6.99 7.01 17.28
C HIS A 127 8.29 7.44 16.58
N PRO A 128 8.76 6.76 15.50
CA PRO A 128 9.96 7.18 14.78
C PRO A 128 9.94 8.63 14.29
N ILE A 129 8.82 9.08 13.70
CA ILE A 129 8.69 10.46 13.21
C ILE A 129 8.61 11.44 14.39
N GLY A 130 7.97 11.03 15.49
CA GLY A 130 7.83 11.85 16.70
C GLY A 130 9.16 12.18 17.36
N PHE A 131 10.09 11.23 17.37
CA PHE A 131 11.44 11.45 17.89
C PHE A 131 12.28 12.40 17.03
N GLU A 132 11.96 12.57 15.75
CA GLU A 132 12.67 13.49 14.86
C GLU A 132 12.02 14.87 14.73
N LEU A 133 10.77 15.03 15.19
CA LEU A 133 10.14 16.35 15.27
C LEU A 133 10.84 17.22 16.31
N GLY A 134 11.05 18.50 15.97
CA GLY A 134 11.58 19.48 16.92
C GLY A 134 10.66 19.72 18.13
N LYS A 135 9.34 19.54 17.95
CA LYS A 135 8.34 19.61 19.03
C LYS A 135 7.39 18.42 18.95
N PRO A 136 7.31 17.57 19.99
CA PRO A 136 6.38 16.45 20.02
C PRO A 136 4.90 16.85 19.92
N SER A 137 4.54 18.07 20.32
CA SER A 137 3.19 18.61 20.22
C SER A 137 2.68 18.70 18.78
N ASP A 138 3.58 18.85 17.82
CA ASP A 138 3.22 19.10 16.41
C ASP A 138 2.77 17.80 15.71
N MET A 139 3.07 16.64 16.32
CA MET A 139 2.68 15.33 15.81
C MET A 139 1.16 15.23 15.59
N ILE A 140 0.34 15.73 16.52
CA ILE A 140 -1.12 15.66 16.40
C ILE A 140 -1.61 16.45 15.17
N SER A 141 -1.03 17.63 14.94
CA SER A 141 -1.36 18.46 13.77
C SER A 141 -0.92 17.78 12.48
N ALA A 142 0.31 17.27 12.44
CA ALA A 142 0.85 16.54 11.29
C ALA A 142 0.00 15.33 10.92
N VAL A 143 -0.43 14.54 11.91
CA VAL A 143 -1.32 13.39 11.70
C VAL A 143 -2.69 13.82 11.14
N ARG A 144 -3.30 14.88 11.69
CA ARG A 144 -4.60 15.37 11.21
C ARG A 144 -4.53 15.86 9.76
N ILE A 145 -3.51 16.65 9.42
CA ILE A 145 -3.31 17.13 8.05
C ILE A 145 -3.08 15.96 7.10
N SER A 146 -2.23 15.01 7.50
CA SER A 146 -1.96 13.81 6.70
C SER A 146 -3.20 12.96 6.46
N LEU A 147 -4.06 12.80 7.47
CA LEU A 147 -5.33 12.07 7.35
C LEU A 147 -6.27 12.71 6.33
N VAL A 148 -6.44 14.03 6.38
CA VAL A 148 -7.29 14.75 5.42
C VAL A 148 -6.74 14.64 4.01
N LEU A 149 -5.43 14.81 3.84
CA LEU A 149 -4.76 14.70 2.55
C LEU A 149 -4.87 13.28 1.96
N CYS A 150 -4.61 12.25 2.76
CA CYS A 150 -4.76 10.86 2.34
C CYS A 150 -6.21 10.53 1.96
N ALA A 151 -7.19 10.98 2.75
CA ALA A 151 -8.60 10.77 2.45
C ALA A 151 -9.00 11.42 1.11
N ALA A 152 -8.54 12.64 0.85
CA ALA A 152 -8.80 13.33 -0.42
C ALA A 152 -8.18 12.61 -1.61
N ILE A 153 -6.92 12.17 -1.49
CA ILE A 153 -6.21 11.43 -2.54
C ILE A 153 -6.88 10.10 -2.82
N TYR A 154 -7.17 9.29 -1.80
CA TYR A 154 -7.81 7.98 -1.96
C TYR A 154 -9.23 8.10 -2.54
N PHE A 155 -10.01 9.07 -2.08
CA PHE A 155 -11.34 9.33 -2.64
C PHE A 155 -11.28 9.73 -4.11
N SER A 156 -10.35 10.63 -4.47
CA SER A 156 -10.15 11.07 -5.86
C SER A 156 -9.76 9.88 -6.77
N ILE A 157 -8.77 9.08 -6.36
CA ILE A 157 -8.33 7.91 -7.14
C ILE A 157 -9.46 6.88 -7.28
N GLY A 158 -10.18 6.60 -6.20
CA GLY A 158 -11.31 5.67 -6.23
C GLY A 158 -12.42 6.13 -7.18
N LEU A 159 -12.77 7.42 -7.13
CA LEU A 159 -13.79 8.00 -7.99
C LEU A 159 -13.38 8.00 -9.47
N PHE A 160 -12.24 8.60 -9.80
CA PHE A 160 -11.80 8.74 -11.19
C PHE A 160 -11.33 7.42 -11.79
N GLY A 161 -10.73 6.54 -10.99
CA GLY A 161 -10.38 5.18 -11.40
C GLY A 161 -11.62 4.37 -11.78
N TYR A 162 -12.71 4.49 -11.01
CA TYR A 162 -13.96 3.83 -11.35
C TYR A 162 -14.64 4.40 -12.59
N LEU A 163 -14.58 5.72 -12.78
CA LEU A 163 -15.10 6.35 -14.00
C LEU A 163 -14.36 5.91 -15.26
N LEU A 164 -13.04 5.72 -15.16
CA LEU A 164 -12.18 5.36 -16.29
C LEU A 164 -12.29 3.88 -16.68
N PHE A 165 -12.37 2.97 -15.70
CA PHE A 165 -12.27 1.53 -15.96
C PHE A 165 -13.52 0.73 -15.60
N GLY A 166 -14.44 1.28 -14.81
CA GLY A 166 -15.70 0.63 -14.43
C GLY A 166 -15.50 -0.75 -13.81
N ASP A 167 -16.22 -1.74 -14.34
CA ASP A 167 -16.18 -3.12 -13.85
C ASP A 167 -14.89 -3.87 -14.27
N ALA A 168 -14.03 -3.27 -15.11
CA ALA A 168 -12.77 -3.87 -15.57
C ALA A 168 -11.56 -3.56 -14.66
N ILE A 169 -11.78 -2.90 -13.52
CA ILE A 169 -10.70 -2.55 -12.57
C ILE A 169 -10.01 -3.81 -12.06
N MET A 170 -8.68 -3.80 -12.11
CA MET A 170 -7.84 -4.83 -11.56
C MET A 170 -7.44 -4.51 -10.11
N SER A 171 -6.94 -5.52 -9.40
CA SER A 171 -6.44 -5.35 -8.03
C SER A 171 -5.30 -4.32 -7.94
N ASP A 172 -4.52 -4.21 -9.01
CA ASP A 172 -3.58 -3.11 -9.21
C ASP A 172 -4.08 -2.23 -10.36
N ILE A 173 -4.58 -1.03 -10.03
CA ILE A 173 -5.13 -0.11 -11.02
C ILE A 173 -4.08 0.35 -12.05
N LEU A 174 -2.79 0.31 -11.72
CA LEU A 174 -1.73 0.70 -12.68
C LEU A 174 -1.66 -0.25 -13.86
N VAL A 175 -2.08 -1.49 -13.65
CA VAL A 175 -2.17 -2.50 -14.70
C VAL A 175 -3.25 -2.11 -15.70
N ASN A 176 -4.35 -1.47 -15.30
CA ASN A 176 -5.39 -1.02 -16.23
C ASN A 176 -4.91 0.05 -17.23
N PHE A 177 -3.85 0.79 -16.91
CA PHE A 177 -3.27 1.80 -17.80
C PHE A 177 -2.43 1.19 -18.91
N ASP A 178 -2.21 -0.14 -18.96
CA ASP A 178 -1.48 -0.79 -20.05
C ASP A 178 -2.31 -0.91 -21.35
N LYS A 179 -3.65 -0.86 -21.25
CA LYS A 179 -4.58 -1.20 -22.34
C LYS A 179 -5.40 -0.03 -22.88
N SER A 180 -5.35 1.13 -22.25
CA SER A 180 -6.44 2.12 -22.35
C SER A 180 -6.32 3.19 -23.44
N SER A 181 -5.27 3.20 -24.26
CA SER A 181 -4.98 4.33 -25.14
C SER A 181 -4.71 3.97 -26.60
N ASP A 182 -5.66 4.28 -27.48
CA ASP A 182 -5.50 4.20 -28.94
C ASP A 182 -4.70 5.37 -29.54
N SER A 183 -4.41 6.41 -28.74
CA SER A 183 -3.67 7.61 -29.17
C SER A 183 -2.25 7.65 -28.61
N ALA A 184 -1.31 8.22 -29.39
CA ALA A 184 0.07 8.38 -28.97
C ALA A 184 0.22 9.24 -27.69
N MET A 185 -0.63 10.26 -27.52
CA MET A 185 -0.65 11.08 -26.30
C MET A 185 -1.16 10.27 -25.10
N GLY A 186 -2.20 9.45 -25.28
CA GLY A 186 -2.72 8.59 -24.21
C GLY A 186 -1.69 7.55 -23.77
N ALA A 187 -0.95 6.96 -24.70
CA ALA A 187 0.14 6.02 -24.36
C ALA A 187 1.23 6.68 -23.51
N LEU A 188 1.64 7.91 -23.86
CA LEU A 188 2.59 8.68 -23.05
C LEU A 188 2.05 9.01 -21.65
N LEU A 189 0.78 9.41 -21.53
CA LEU A 189 0.17 9.69 -20.23
C LEU A 189 0.08 8.43 -19.37
N ASN A 190 -0.25 7.28 -19.95
CA ASN A 190 -0.27 5.98 -19.28
C ASN A 190 1.11 5.62 -18.73
N ASP A 191 2.16 5.76 -19.53
CA ASP A 191 3.54 5.52 -19.10
C ASP A 191 3.96 6.46 -17.97
N VAL A 192 3.62 7.75 -18.08
CA VAL A 192 3.91 8.73 -17.03
C VAL A 192 3.20 8.37 -15.72
N VAL A 193 1.92 7.97 -15.78
CA VAL A 193 1.14 7.55 -14.61
C VAL A 193 1.75 6.31 -13.96
N ARG A 194 2.10 5.29 -14.76
CA ARG A 194 2.72 4.04 -14.28
C ARG A 194 4.09 4.29 -13.65
N LEU A 195 4.97 5.01 -14.36
CA LEU A 195 6.33 5.28 -13.89
C LEU A 195 6.36 6.24 -12.70
N SER A 196 5.51 7.28 -12.69
CA SER A 196 5.43 8.21 -11.56
C SER A 196 5.01 7.51 -10.27
N TYR A 197 4.05 6.58 -10.34
CA TYR A 197 3.63 5.82 -9.16
C TYR A 197 4.64 4.74 -8.77
N ALA A 198 5.28 4.06 -9.74
CA ALA A 198 6.39 3.15 -9.42
C ALA A 198 7.52 3.87 -8.69
N LEU A 199 7.90 5.06 -9.17
CA LEU A 199 8.90 5.90 -8.51
C LEU A 199 8.42 6.38 -7.13
N HIS A 200 7.15 6.77 -6.99
CA HIS A 200 6.55 7.07 -5.68
C HIS A 200 6.77 5.91 -4.70
N LEU A 201 6.40 4.68 -5.07
CA LEU A 201 6.58 3.51 -4.21
C LEU A 201 8.05 3.24 -3.88
N MET A 202 8.95 3.47 -4.83
CA MET A 202 10.39 3.32 -4.60
C MET A 202 10.92 4.30 -3.55
N LEU A 203 10.39 5.51 -3.52
CA LEU A 203 10.80 6.56 -2.57
C LEU A 203 10.12 6.43 -1.20
N VAL A 204 8.96 5.77 -1.11
CA VAL A 204 8.27 5.47 0.17
C VAL A 204 8.84 4.21 0.84
N PHE A 205 9.32 3.23 0.07
CA PHE A 205 9.84 1.96 0.60
C PHE A 205 10.86 2.12 1.75
N PRO A 206 11.87 3.02 1.67
CA PRO A 206 12.86 3.17 2.73
C PRO A 206 12.28 3.63 4.06
N LEU A 207 11.22 4.45 4.04
CA LEU A 207 10.53 4.91 5.25
C LEU A 207 9.85 3.73 5.97
N LEU A 208 9.19 2.85 5.22
CA LEU A 208 8.57 1.65 5.80
C LEU A 208 9.60 0.65 6.31
N ASN A 209 10.68 0.44 5.55
CA ASN A 209 11.76 -0.45 5.97
C ASN A 209 12.45 0.07 7.23
N PHE A 210 12.64 1.39 7.34
CA PHE A 210 13.19 2.02 8.53
C PHE A 210 12.35 1.67 9.77
N SER A 211 11.04 1.91 9.72
CA SER A 211 10.15 1.63 10.85
C SER A 211 10.13 0.15 11.20
N LEU A 212 10.04 -0.74 10.19
CA LEU A 212 10.10 -2.18 10.40
C LEU A 212 11.40 -2.59 11.10
N ARG A 213 12.53 -2.05 10.66
CA ARG A 213 13.86 -2.35 11.19
C ARG A 213 14.02 -1.91 12.65
N VAL A 214 13.52 -0.72 13.00
CA VAL A 214 13.55 -0.23 14.39
C VAL A 214 12.66 -1.09 15.29
N ASN A 215 11.43 -1.39 14.87
CA ASN A 215 10.51 -2.24 15.64
C ASN A 215 11.07 -3.66 15.82
N LEU A 216 11.72 -4.23 14.79
CA LEU A 216 12.34 -5.55 14.87
C LEU A 216 13.58 -5.55 15.77
N ASP A 217 14.39 -4.49 15.73
CA ASP A 217 15.54 -4.34 16.63
C ASP A 217 15.11 -4.23 18.09
N GLU A 218 14.08 -3.43 18.38
CA GLU A 218 13.52 -3.31 19.74
C GLU A 218 12.94 -4.64 20.24
N LEU A 219 12.29 -5.41 19.35
CA LEU A 219 11.74 -6.73 19.68
C LEU A 219 12.83 -7.77 19.97
N LEU A 220 13.86 -7.86 19.12
CA LEU A 220 14.91 -8.87 19.22
C LEU A 220 16.00 -8.49 20.23
N PHE A 221 16.27 -7.20 20.40
CA PHE A 221 17.40 -6.68 21.16
C PHE A 221 17.02 -5.52 22.11
N PRO A 222 16.03 -5.71 23.01
CA PRO A 222 15.46 -4.63 23.83
C PRO A 222 16.46 -3.94 24.78
N LYS A 223 17.59 -4.61 25.09
CA LYS A 223 18.62 -4.10 26.02
C LYS A 223 19.86 -3.53 25.33
N LYS A 224 19.90 -3.51 23.99
CA LYS A 224 21.05 -3.03 23.22
C LYS A 224 20.95 -1.52 23.00
N PRO A 225 22.08 -0.82 22.75
CA PRO A 225 22.06 0.60 22.43
C PRO A 225 21.28 0.87 21.13
N LEU A 226 20.99 2.13 20.82
CA LEU A 226 20.26 2.52 19.61
C LEU A 226 20.86 1.88 18.35
N LEU A 227 19.99 1.34 17.48
CA LEU A 227 20.41 0.63 16.26
C LEU A 227 21.39 1.44 15.38
N ALA A 228 21.21 2.76 15.29
CA ALA A 228 22.05 3.64 14.49
C ALA A 228 23.53 3.64 14.90
N THR A 229 23.85 3.23 16.13
CA THR A 229 25.23 3.15 16.64
C THR A 229 25.95 1.84 16.28
N ASP A 230 25.21 0.74 16.13
CA ASP A 230 25.77 -0.58 15.84
C ASP A 230 25.70 -0.88 14.33
N THR A 231 26.81 -0.60 13.63
CA THR A 231 26.90 -0.79 12.18
C THR A 231 26.69 -2.24 11.74
N ARG A 232 27.19 -3.23 12.49
CA ARG A 232 27.07 -4.65 12.09
C ARG A 232 25.63 -5.10 12.19
N ARG A 233 24.98 -4.83 13.32
CA ARG A 233 23.57 -5.16 13.52
C ARG A 233 22.67 -4.43 12.53
N PHE A 234 22.94 -3.15 12.29
CA PHE A 234 22.23 -2.35 11.30
C PHE A 234 22.29 -2.97 9.90
N VAL A 235 23.48 -3.35 9.42
CA VAL A 235 23.67 -3.93 8.08
C VAL A 235 23.03 -5.31 7.99
N ILE A 236 23.22 -6.18 8.99
CA ILE A 236 22.65 -7.53 9.00
C ILE A 236 21.12 -7.48 8.96
N LEU A 237 20.48 -6.67 9.83
CA LEU A 237 19.03 -6.52 9.82
C LEU A 237 18.53 -5.95 8.49
N THR A 238 19.23 -4.94 7.95
CA THR A 238 18.87 -4.32 6.67
C THR A 238 18.91 -5.31 5.51
N LEU A 239 20.03 -6.04 5.37
CA LEU A 239 20.18 -7.04 4.30
C LEU A 239 19.19 -8.19 4.49
N GLY A 240 19.00 -8.67 5.72
CA GLY A 240 18.02 -9.71 6.02
C GLY A 240 16.59 -9.31 5.65
N LEU A 241 16.19 -8.08 5.98
CA LEU A 241 14.87 -7.55 5.62
C LEU A 241 14.69 -7.37 4.11
N LEU A 242 15.72 -6.91 3.39
CA LEU A 242 15.68 -6.78 1.93
C LEU A 242 15.57 -8.13 1.23
N VAL A 243 16.37 -9.12 1.65
CA VAL A 243 16.31 -10.48 1.11
C VAL A 243 14.95 -11.09 1.40
N PHE A 244 14.43 -10.96 2.62
CA PHE A 244 13.10 -11.44 2.97
C PHE A 244 12.01 -10.78 2.12
N SER A 245 12.06 -9.46 1.92
CA SER A 245 11.06 -8.77 1.11
C SER A 245 11.09 -9.21 -0.35
N TYR A 246 12.29 -9.41 -0.91
CA TYR A 246 12.49 -9.89 -2.27
C TYR A 246 11.89 -11.28 -2.49
N LEU A 247 12.23 -12.22 -1.60
CA LEU A 247 11.70 -13.59 -1.65
C LEU A 247 10.17 -13.59 -1.52
N ALA A 248 9.62 -12.75 -0.64
CA ALA A 248 8.17 -12.58 -0.53
C ALA A 248 7.55 -12.00 -1.81
N ALA A 249 8.19 -11.04 -2.47
CA ALA A 249 7.69 -10.47 -3.72
C ALA A 249 7.65 -11.48 -4.88
N ILE A 250 8.62 -12.39 -4.93
CA ILE A 250 8.64 -13.50 -5.91
C ILE A 250 7.57 -14.54 -5.57
N ALA A 251 7.42 -14.89 -4.28
CA ALA A 251 6.49 -15.92 -3.84
C ALA A 251 5.01 -15.54 -4.03
N PHE A 252 4.68 -14.25 -3.97
CA PHE A 252 3.30 -13.75 -4.09
C PHE A 252 3.10 -12.97 -5.40
N PRO A 253 2.41 -13.55 -6.41
CA PRO A 253 2.20 -12.89 -7.70
C PRO A 253 1.08 -11.84 -7.69
N ASN A 254 0.22 -11.82 -6.67
CA ASN A 254 -0.92 -10.90 -6.61
C ASN A 254 -0.96 -10.17 -5.24
N ILE A 255 -1.02 -8.83 -5.30
CA ILE A 255 -1.08 -7.94 -4.13
C ILE A 255 -2.39 -8.07 -3.34
N TRP A 256 -3.48 -8.47 -3.99
CA TRP A 256 -4.82 -8.54 -3.41
C TRP A 256 -4.86 -9.50 -2.22
N TYR A 257 -4.28 -10.69 -2.35
CA TYR A 257 -4.21 -11.67 -1.26
C TYR A 257 -3.48 -11.11 -0.03
N ILE A 258 -2.43 -10.33 -0.27
CA ILE A 258 -1.65 -9.71 0.80
C ILE A 258 -2.51 -8.65 1.52
N PHE A 259 -3.20 -7.78 0.79
CA PHE A 259 -4.09 -6.77 1.39
C PHE A 259 -5.23 -7.39 2.18
N GLN A 260 -5.86 -8.41 1.63
CA GLN A 260 -6.96 -9.12 2.29
C GLN A 260 -6.52 -9.73 3.61
N PHE A 261 -5.40 -10.49 3.62
CA PHE A 261 -4.96 -11.21 4.81
C PHE A 261 -4.28 -10.31 5.84
N LEU A 262 -3.29 -9.49 5.45
CA LEU A 262 -2.61 -8.58 6.39
C LEU A 262 -3.53 -7.47 6.88
N GLY A 263 -4.47 -7.02 6.04
CA GLY A 263 -5.45 -6.01 6.41
C GLY A 263 -6.47 -6.52 7.42
N SER A 264 -7.00 -7.73 7.24
CA SER A 264 -8.01 -8.31 8.14
C SER A 264 -7.41 -8.84 9.45
N THR A 265 -6.08 -8.88 9.57
CA THR A 265 -5.39 -9.41 10.76
C THR A 265 -4.56 -8.33 11.42
N SER A 266 -3.38 -8.04 10.88
CA SER A 266 -2.37 -7.18 11.50
C SER A 266 -2.83 -5.72 11.56
N ALA A 267 -3.41 -5.20 10.47
CA ALA A 267 -3.86 -3.81 10.44
C ALA A 267 -5.04 -3.57 11.40
N VAL A 268 -6.03 -4.46 11.41
CA VAL A 268 -7.16 -4.37 12.36
C VAL A 268 -6.69 -4.51 13.81
N CYS A 269 -5.74 -5.41 14.09
CA CYS A 269 -5.15 -5.53 15.42
C CYS A 269 -4.50 -4.22 15.88
N LEU A 270 -3.64 -3.63 15.04
CA LEU A 270 -2.91 -2.40 15.36
C LEU A 270 -3.83 -1.17 15.47
N ALA A 271 -4.82 -1.05 14.58
CA ALA A 271 -5.66 0.14 14.50
C ALA A 271 -6.82 0.14 15.52
N PHE A 272 -7.37 -1.03 15.86
CA PHE A 272 -8.60 -1.11 16.66
C PHE A 272 -8.47 -1.99 17.90
N ILE A 273 -7.91 -3.20 17.78
CA ILE A 273 -7.93 -4.16 18.89
C ILE A 273 -6.94 -3.78 20.00
N PHE A 274 -5.67 -3.54 19.67
CA PHE A 274 -4.66 -3.20 20.69
C PHE A 274 -4.93 -1.85 21.36
N PRO A 275 -5.28 -0.77 20.64
CA PRO A 275 -5.66 0.48 21.30
C PRO A 275 -6.86 0.30 22.23
N GLY A 276 -7.89 -0.44 21.80
CA GLY A 276 -9.05 -0.73 22.64
C GLY A 276 -8.70 -1.58 23.87
N ALA A 277 -7.84 -2.59 23.71
CA ALA A 277 -7.38 -3.42 24.82
C ALA A 277 -6.56 -2.64 25.85
N ILE A 278 -5.72 -1.69 25.41
CA ILE A 278 -4.95 -0.81 26.30
C ILE A 278 -5.90 0.06 27.14
N VAL A 279 -6.92 0.66 26.51
CA VAL A 279 -7.93 1.47 27.20
C VAL A 279 -8.77 0.64 28.18
N LEU A 280 -9.10 -0.61 27.85
CA LEU A 280 -9.89 -1.48 28.73
C LEU A 280 -9.09 -2.03 29.93
N ARG A 281 -7.79 -2.27 29.74
CA ARG A 281 -6.91 -2.73 30.82
C ARG A 281 -6.65 -1.64 31.87
N ASP A 282 -6.71 -0.37 31.45
CA ASP A 282 -6.60 0.86 32.26
C ASP A 282 -5.88 0.69 33.61
N VAL A 283 -4.58 0.39 33.55
CA VAL A 283 -3.75 0.13 34.75
C VAL A 283 -3.69 1.35 35.68
N HIS A 284 -3.82 2.56 35.13
CA HIS A 284 -3.64 3.82 35.85
C HIS A 284 -4.96 4.52 36.18
N GLY A 285 -6.12 3.93 35.85
CA GLY A 285 -7.44 4.51 36.15
C GLY A 285 -7.75 5.83 35.42
N ILE A 286 -7.13 6.07 34.27
CA ILE A 286 -7.25 7.34 33.51
C ILE A 286 -8.51 7.31 32.62
N SER A 287 -8.93 6.12 32.18
CA SER A 287 -9.99 5.96 31.18
C SER A 287 -11.37 6.33 31.75
N THR A 288 -12.08 7.22 31.06
CA THR A 288 -13.47 7.53 31.43
C THR A 288 -14.42 6.40 31.04
N ARG A 289 -15.65 6.40 31.58
CA ARG A 289 -16.70 5.44 31.19
C ARG A 289 -17.02 5.50 29.70
N ARG A 290 -16.93 6.68 29.07
CA ARG A 290 -17.14 6.85 27.62
C ARG A 290 -16.04 6.17 26.82
N ASP A 291 -14.78 6.36 27.23
CA ASP A 291 -13.62 5.75 26.56
C ASP A 291 -13.69 4.22 26.62
N ARG A 292 -14.09 3.65 27.76
CA ARG A 292 -14.28 2.19 27.91
C ARG A 292 -15.39 1.65 27.01
N ILE A 293 -16.50 2.38 26.88
CA ILE A 293 -17.60 1.99 25.97
C ILE A 293 -17.11 2.04 24.52
N MET A 294 -16.44 3.12 24.12
CA MET A 294 -15.89 3.27 22.77
C MET A 294 -14.86 2.17 22.45
N ALA A 295 -13.95 1.88 23.39
CA ALA A 295 -12.97 0.81 23.25
C ALA A 295 -13.62 -0.58 23.09
N THR A 296 -14.67 -0.87 23.88
CA THR A 296 -15.43 -2.12 23.77
C THR A 296 -16.08 -2.25 22.39
N ILE A 297 -16.73 -1.18 21.91
CA ILE A 297 -17.38 -1.16 20.60
C ILE A 297 -16.34 -1.33 19.48
N MET A 298 -15.20 -0.64 19.56
CA MET A 298 -14.11 -0.74 18.58
C MET A 298 -13.58 -2.17 18.49
N VAL A 299 -13.28 -2.81 19.63
CA VAL A 299 -12.78 -4.19 19.67
C VAL A 299 -13.82 -5.16 19.12
N PHE A 300 -15.08 -5.03 19.52
CA PHE A 300 -16.16 -5.88 19.05
C PHE A 300 -16.34 -5.78 17.53
N LEU A 301 -16.44 -4.57 16.98
CA LEU A 301 -16.60 -4.34 15.55
C LEU A 301 -15.38 -4.87 14.77
N ALA A 302 -14.17 -4.63 15.27
CA ALA A 302 -12.94 -5.11 14.67
C ALA A 302 -12.88 -6.63 14.58
N VAL A 303 -13.26 -7.34 15.65
CA VAL A 303 -13.29 -8.81 15.67
C VAL A 303 -14.33 -9.36 14.70
N VAL A 304 -15.55 -8.81 14.71
CA VAL A 304 -16.64 -9.26 13.83
C VAL A 304 -16.29 -9.04 12.36
N THR A 305 -15.85 -7.83 12.00
CA THR A 305 -15.48 -7.50 10.61
C THR A 305 -14.30 -8.33 10.11
N SER A 306 -13.29 -8.57 10.96
CA SER A 306 -12.16 -9.44 10.63
C SER A 306 -12.58 -10.89 10.43
N ALA A 307 -13.44 -11.42 11.30
CA ALA A 307 -13.95 -12.78 11.20
C ALA A 307 -14.74 -12.99 9.90
N ILE A 308 -15.61 -12.04 9.55
CA ILE A 308 -16.36 -12.06 8.27
C ILE A 308 -15.38 -11.98 7.10
N ALA A 309 -14.46 -11.01 7.08
CA ALA A 309 -13.52 -10.83 5.99
C ALA A 309 -12.64 -12.08 5.77
N ILE A 310 -12.08 -12.66 6.84
CA ILE A 310 -11.27 -13.89 6.75
C ILE A 310 -12.12 -15.06 6.23
N SER A 311 -13.33 -15.23 6.75
CA SER A 311 -14.23 -16.32 6.31
C SER A 311 -14.60 -16.19 4.84
N THR A 312 -14.96 -14.98 4.39
CA THR A 312 -15.26 -14.69 2.98
C THR A 312 -14.04 -14.92 2.09
N ASN A 313 -12.86 -14.47 2.51
CA ASN A 313 -11.63 -14.66 1.73
C ASN A 313 -11.28 -16.15 1.58
N ILE A 314 -11.41 -16.93 2.66
CA ILE A 314 -11.21 -18.39 2.62
C ILE A 314 -12.25 -19.04 1.70
N TYR A 315 -13.53 -18.67 1.84
CA TYR A 315 -14.60 -19.19 1.00
C TYR A 315 -14.35 -18.90 -0.49
N ASN A 316 -14.00 -17.66 -0.84
CA ASN A 316 -13.73 -17.27 -2.22
C ASN A 316 -12.48 -17.97 -2.77
N PHE A 317 -11.47 -18.23 -1.92
CA PHE A 317 -10.25 -18.96 -2.31
C PHE A 317 -10.52 -20.43 -2.64
N PHE A 318 -11.43 -21.09 -1.92
CA PHE A 318 -11.78 -22.50 -2.16
C PHE A 318 -12.95 -22.68 -3.13
N GLY A 319 -13.88 -21.73 -3.20
CA GLY A 319 -15.07 -21.77 -4.05
C GLY A 319 -14.81 -21.48 -5.52
N THR A 320 -13.70 -20.81 -5.86
CA THR A 320 -13.29 -20.54 -7.26
C THR A 320 -12.66 -21.75 -7.97
N LYS A 321 -12.56 -22.91 -7.32
CA LYS A 321 -12.07 -24.16 -7.92
C LYS A 321 -13.16 -25.09 -8.49
N SER A 322 -14.42 -24.64 -8.58
CA SER A 322 -15.52 -25.42 -9.18
C SER A 322 -16.03 -24.82 -10.48
#